data_AF-A0A849K7J6-F1
#
_entry.id   AF-A0A849K7J6-F1
#
_cell.length_a   1.000
_cell.length_b   1.000
_cell.length_c   1.000
_cell.angle_alpha   90.00
_cell.angle_beta   90.00
_cell.angle_gamma   90.00
#
_symmetry.space_group_name_H-M   'P 1'
#
loop_
_entity.id
_entity.type
_entity.pdbx_description
1 polymer ?
#
loop_
_entity_poly.entity_id
_entity_poly.type
_entity_poly.pdbx_seq_one_letter_code
_entity_poly.pdbx_strand_id
1 'polypeptide(L)'
;MRVLTDPDHIVPLLLVVLAIAAAVVLWRLRARMVKRAALRRAAGYQLMDCLKAYTVWIDWHRDEPLLHQDPETLSIPASLKQAVELKDEHFPELAKLMLQLLQTHRELMKYLWEENILRMTHSTQRPHYADPRYHQLRDTQDAALDSLFVRCRQLIGDSNGEWRRTRSDFSFSSGMEGPSRPSTPN
;
A
#
# COMPACT_ATOMS: atom_id res chain seq x y z
N MET A 1 -26.70 -46.24 -46.67
CA MET A 1 -26.10 -45.39 -45.61
C MET A 1 -24.71 -45.94 -45.22
N ARG A 2 -23.71 -45.84 -46.11
CA ARG A 2 -22.32 -46.29 -45.89
C ARG A 2 -21.35 -45.18 -46.34
N VAL A 3 -21.46 -43.99 -45.74
CA VAL A 3 -20.64 -42.82 -46.13
C VAL A 3 -19.71 -42.36 -44.98
N LEU A 4 -19.63 -43.11 -43.88
CA LEU A 4 -18.93 -42.66 -42.67
C LEU A 4 -17.66 -43.45 -42.32
N THR A 5 -17.10 -44.23 -43.24
CA THR A 5 -15.90 -45.05 -42.98
C THR A 5 -14.75 -44.79 -43.94
N ASP A 6 -14.74 -43.65 -44.67
CA ASP A 6 -13.53 -43.26 -45.40
C ASP A 6 -12.53 -42.62 -44.42
N PRO A 7 -11.36 -43.26 -44.19
CA PRO A 7 -10.38 -42.78 -43.22
C PRO A 7 -9.87 -41.38 -43.56
N ASP A 8 -9.91 -41.01 -44.85
CA ASP A 8 -9.49 -39.71 -45.37
C ASP A 8 -10.33 -38.53 -44.85
N HIS A 9 -11.53 -38.78 -44.33
CA HIS A 9 -12.39 -37.74 -43.73
C HIS A 9 -12.37 -37.75 -42.20
N ILE A 10 -11.96 -38.87 -41.60
CA ILE A 10 -11.87 -39.02 -40.14
C ILE A 10 -10.67 -38.24 -39.58
N VAL A 11 -9.52 -38.32 -40.26
CA VAL A 11 -8.29 -37.62 -39.85
C VAL A 11 -8.47 -36.10 -39.74
N PRO A 12 -8.97 -35.37 -40.76
CA PRO A 12 -9.15 -33.92 -40.65
C PRO A 12 -10.17 -33.55 -39.57
N LEU A 13 -11.23 -34.35 -39.38
CA LEU A 13 -12.23 -34.10 -38.36
C LEU A 13 -11.65 -34.26 -36.94
N LEU A 14 -10.83 -35.29 -36.72
CA LEU A 14 -10.09 -35.48 -35.46
C LEU A 14 -9.12 -34.32 -35.18
N LEU A 15 -8.40 -33.84 -36.20
CA LEU A 15 -7.50 -32.69 -36.05
C LEU A 15 -8.25 -31.41 -35.68
N VAL A 16 -9.42 -31.16 -36.29
CA VAL A 16 -10.28 -30.02 -35.94
C VAL A 16 -10.77 -30.13 -34.50
N VAL A 17 -11.24 -31.30 -34.07
CA VAL A 17 -11.68 -31.53 -32.69
C VAL A 17 -10.52 -31.31 -31.70
N LEU A 18 -9.33 -31.82 -32.00
CA LEU A 18 -8.15 -31.65 -31.17
C LEU A 18 -7.71 -30.17 -31.09
N ALA A 19 -7.74 -29.44 -32.20
CA ALA A 19 -7.42 -28.02 -32.25
C ALA A 19 -8.40 -27.19 -31.41
N ILE A 20 -9.71 -27.47 -31.49
CA ILE A 20 -10.73 -26.81 -30.68
C ILE A 20 -10.52 -27.12 -29.19
N ALA A 21 -10.28 -28.39 -28.84
CA ALA A 21 -10.01 -28.79 -27.46
C ALA A 21 -8.77 -28.06 -26.89
N ALA A 22 -7.68 -28.01 -27.66
CA ALA A 22 -6.47 -27.29 -27.27
C ALA A 22 -6.73 -25.79 -27.07
N ALA A 23 -7.47 -25.15 -27.99
CA ALA A 23 -7.83 -23.74 -27.88
C ALA A 23 -8.66 -23.44 -26.62
N VAL A 24 -9.63 -24.30 -26.28
CA VAL A 24 -10.45 -24.16 -25.08
C VAL A 24 -9.60 -24.30 -23.81
N VAL A 25 -8.67 -25.25 -23.78
CA VAL A 25 -7.75 -25.44 -22.63
C VAL A 25 -6.83 -24.22 -22.47
N LEU A 26 -6.21 -23.76 -23.54
CA LEU A 26 -5.37 -22.56 -23.57
C LEU A 26 -6.13 -21.32 -23.10
N TRP A 27 -7.36 -21.13 -23.58
CA TRP A 27 -8.22 -20.02 -23.17
C TRP A 27 -8.55 -20.07 -21.68
N ARG A 28 -8.90 -21.25 -21.13
CA ARG A 28 -9.18 -21.41 -19.70
C ARG A 28 -7.94 -21.15 -18.84
N LEU A 29 -6.76 -21.61 -19.26
CA LEU A 29 -5.51 -21.33 -18.58
C LEU A 29 -5.20 -19.83 -18.58
N ARG A 30 -5.34 -19.18 -19.73
CA ARG A 30 -5.16 -17.72 -19.86
C ARG A 30 -6.15 -16.96 -18.98
N ALA A 31 -7.43 -17.33 -18.97
CA ALA A 31 -8.45 -16.71 -18.14
C ALA A 31 -8.14 -16.86 -16.64
N ARG A 32 -7.67 -18.04 -16.20
CA ARG A 32 -7.23 -18.26 -14.81
C ARG A 32 -6.00 -17.42 -14.45
N MET A 33 -5.03 -17.32 -15.34
CA MET A 33 -3.85 -16.48 -15.14
C MET A 33 -4.23 -14.99 -15.04
N VAL A 34 -5.09 -14.50 -15.93
CA VAL A 34 -5.60 -13.12 -15.91
C VAL A 34 -6.36 -12.84 -14.61
N LYS A 35 -7.24 -13.76 -14.17
CA LYS A 35 -7.97 -13.60 -12.91
C LYS A 35 -7.03 -13.54 -11.70
N ARG A 36 -6.03 -14.43 -11.64
CA ARG A 36 -5.02 -14.41 -10.57
C ARG A 36 -4.20 -13.11 -10.58
N ALA A 37 -3.80 -12.64 -11.76
CA ALA A 37 -3.10 -11.37 -11.91
C ALA A 37 -3.96 -10.18 -11.47
N ALA A 38 -5.26 -10.19 -11.79
CA ALA A 38 -6.20 -9.16 -11.35
C ALA A 38 -6.38 -9.16 -9.82
N LEU A 39 -6.52 -10.33 -9.20
CA LEU A 39 -6.59 -10.46 -7.74
C LEU A 39 -5.31 -9.96 -7.06
N ARG A 40 -4.14 -10.37 -7.58
CA ARG A 40 -2.85 -9.89 -7.05
C ARG A 40 -2.69 -8.37 -7.20
N ARG A 41 -3.17 -7.77 -8.31
CA ARG A 41 -3.21 -6.30 -8.47
C ARG A 41 -4.10 -5.63 -7.44
N ALA A 42 -5.33 -6.12 -7.27
CA ALA A 42 -6.27 -5.57 -6.29
C ALA A 42 -5.68 -5.62 -4.87
N ALA A 43 -5.11 -6.75 -4.47
CA ALA A 43 -4.41 -6.89 -3.20
C ALA A 43 -3.21 -5.93 -3.06
N GLY A 44 -2.48 -5.69 -4.14
CA GLY A 44 -1.36 -4.73 -4.13
C GLY A 44 -1.83 -3.30 -3.92
N TYR A 45 -2.91 -2.89 -4.59
CA TYR A 45 -3.51 -1.58 -4.35
C TYR A 45 -4.02 -1.45 -2.91
N GLN A 46 -4.72 -2.46 -2.39
CA GLN A 46 -5.17 -2.47 -0.99
C GLN A 46 -4.00 -2.37 0.00
N LEU A 47 -2.90 -3.10 -0.25
CA LEU A 47 -1.70 -3.00 0.58
C LEU A 47 -1.14 -1.57 0.57
N MET A 48 -1.05 -0.94 -0.61
CA MET A 48 -0.58 0.43 -0.74
C MET A 48 -1.51 1.43 -0.02
N ASP A 49 -2.82 1.26 -0.12
CA ASP A 49 -3.79 2.11 0.57
C ASP A 49 -3.71 1.96 2.09
N CYS A 50 -3.53 0.74 2.61
CA CYS A 50 -3.27 0.50 4.04
C CYS A 50 -1.98 1.20 4.50
N LEU A 51 -0.91 1.15 3.71
CA LEU A 51 0.36 1.83 4.03
C LEU A 51 0.22 3.37 4.00
N LYS A 52 -0.59 3.91 3.08
CA LYS A 52 -0.95 5.33 3.04
C LYS A 52 -1.82 5.75 4.24
N ALA A 53 -2.80 4.93 4.62
CA ALA A 53 -3.59 5.18 5.82
C ALA A 53 -2.72 5.17 7.09
N TYR A 54 -1.71 4.30 7.12
CA TYR A 54 -0.71 4.28 8.20
C TYR A 54 0.11 5.58 8.27
N THR A 55 0.54 6.18 7.16
CA THR A 55 1.29 7.45 7.23
C THR A 55 0.44 8.58 7.80
N VAL A 56 -0.82 8.67 7.38
CA VAL A 56 -1.80 9.63 7.91
C VAL A 56 -2.01 9.42 9.41
N TRP A 57 -2.11 8.17 9.85
CA TRP A 57 -2.25 7.83 11.27
C TRP A 57 -1.05 8.34 12.09
N ILE A 58 0.18 8.21 11.59
CA ILE A 58 1.36 8.73 12.28
C ILE A 58 1.37 10.26 12.31
N ASP A 59 0.96 10.92 11.22
CA ASP A 59 0.88 12.38 11.18
C ASP A 59 -0.15 12.92 12.19
N TRP A 60 -1.28 12.23 12.37
CA TRP A 60 -2.25 12.57 13.41
C TRP A 60 -1.64 12.43 14.83
N HIS A 61 -0.91 11.34 15.12
CA HIS A 61 -0.29 11.10 16.44
C HIS A 61 0.91 12.02 16.73
N ARG A 62 1.46 12.71 15.72
CA ARG A 62 2.47 13.76 15.93
C ARG A 62 1.86 14.93 16.71
N ASP A 63 0.73 15.40 16.22
CA ASP A 63 0.13 16.66 16.65
C ASP A 63 -0.75 16.48 17.91
N GLU A 64 -1.40 15.32 18.05
CA GLU A 64 -2.30 15.04 19.17
C GLU A 64 -1.59 14.31 20.34
N PRO A 65 -1.71 14.78 21.59
CA PRO A 65 -1.07 14.14 22.73
C PRO A 65 -1.74 12.79 23.04
N LEU A 66 -0.92 11.78 23.37
CA LEU A 66 -1.32 10.37 23.57
C LEU A 66 -2.04 10.13 24.90
N LEU A 67 -2.85 11.08 25.36
CA LEU A 67 -3.41 11.13 26.72
C LEU A 67 -4.45 10.05 27.00
N HIS A 68 -5.05 9.46 25.96
CA HIS A 68 -6.19 8.55 26.07
C HIS A 68 -5.86 7.10 25.73
N GLN A 69 -4.60 6.80 25.39
CA GLN A 69 -4.20 5.44 25.02
C GLN A 69 -3.34 4.83 26.13
N ASP A 70 -3.82 3.70 26.65
CA ASP A 70 -3.06 2.81 27.51
C ASP A 70 -1.76 2.40 26.77
N PRO A 71 -0.58 2.41 27.39
CA PRO A 71 0.65 1.93 26.77
C PRO A 71 0.54 0.50 26.19
N GLU A 72 -0.37 -0.33 26.70
CA GLU A 72 -0.67 -1.64 26.10
C GLU A 72 -1.52 -1.54 24.82
N THR A 73 -2.27 -0.45 24.66
CA THR A 73 -3.03 -0.10 23.44
C THR A 73 -2.24 0.66 22.38
N LEU A 74 -0.95 0.96 22.61
CA LEU A 74 0.05 1.30 21.57
C LEU A 74 0.37 0.09 20.65
N SER A 75 -0.63 -0.74 20.44
CA SER A 75 -0.68 -1.81 19.48
C SER A 75 -0.47 -1.26 18.06
N ILE A 76 0.02 -2.14 17.20
CA ILE A 76 0.20 -1.87 15.77
C ILE A 76 -1.11 -1.31 15.20
N PRO A 77 -1.10 -0.15 14.52
CA PRO A 77 -2.32 0.46 14.02
C PRO A 77 -3.05 -0.50 13.06
N ALA A 78 -4.39 -0.45 13.05
CA ALA A 78 -5.21 -1.37 12.28
C ALA A 78 -4.84 -1.42 10.79
N SER A 79 -4.47 -0.27 10.20
CA SER A 79 -3.99 -0.19 8.82
C SER A 79 -2.68 -0.95 8.60
N LEU A 80 -1.72 -0.85 9.54
CA LEU A 80 -0.46 -1.57 9.47
C LEU A 80 -0.66 -3.07 9.72
N LYS A 81 -1.59 -3.45 10.60
CA LYS A 81 -1.99 -4.86 10.80
C LYS A 81 -2.55 -5.47 9.51
N GLN A 82 -3.50 -4.79 8.86
CA GLN A 82 -4.05 -5.22 7.57
C GLN A 82 -2.97 -5.31 6.49
N ALA A 83 -2.03 -4.36 6.46
CA ALA A 83 -0.90 -4.41 5.53
C ALA A 83 -0.02 -5.65 5.75
N VAL A 84 0.21 -6.07 7.00
CA VAL A 84 0.95 -7.30 7.32
C VAL A 84 0.18 -8.54 6.85
N GLU A 85 -1.12 -8.61 7.10
CA GLU A 85 -2.00 -9.71 6.67
C GLU A 85 -2.00 -9.86 5.13
N LEU A 86 -2.23 -8.76 4.40
CA LEU A 86 -2.18 -8.73 2.93
C LEU A 86 -0.80 -9.16 2.39
N LYS A 87 0.26 -8.75 3.08
CA LYS A 87 1.64 -9.12 2.75
C LYS A 87 1.90 -10.60 3.01
N ASP A 88 1.35 -11.20 4.07
CA ASP A 88 1.49 -12.64 4.34
C ASP A 88 0.73 -13.48 3.31
N GLU A 89 -0.46 -13.03 2.90
CA GLU A 89 -1.29 -13.77 1.95
C GLU A 89 -0.82 -13.67 0.49
N HIS A 90 -0.42 -12.47 0.05
CA HIS A 90 -0.22 -12.20 -1.39
C HIS A 90 1.21 -11.81 -1.77
N PHE A 91 2.01 -11.32 -0.84
CA PHE A 91 3.34 -10.73 -1.11
C PHE A 91 4.42 -11.15 -0.10
N PRO A 92 4.67 -12.45 0.12
CA PRO A 92 5.66 -12.91 1.09
C PRO A 92 7.07 -12.37 0.81
N GLU A 93 7.38 -12.00 -0.43
CA GLU A 93 8.65 -11.40 -0.84
C GLU A 93 8.91 -10.03 -0.21
N LEU A 94 7.87 -9.36 0.30
CA LEU A 94 7.96 -8.08 1.01
C LEU A 94 8.28 -8.22 2.50
N ALA A 95 8.42 -9.45 3.03
CA ALA A 95 8.62 -9.70 4.47
C ALA A 95 9.78 -8.88 5.07
N LYS A 96 10.93 -8.83 4.39
CA LYS A 96 12.10 -8.09 4.90
C LYS A 96 11.84 -6.58 4.99
N LEU A 97 11.18 -6.00 3.98
CA LEU A 97 10.85 -4.58 3.95
C LEU A 97 9.78 -4.24 5.00
N MET A 98 8.77 -5.11 5.18
CA MET A 98 7.76 -4.94 6.22
C MET A 98 8.38 -4.99 7.62
N LEU A 99 9.33 -5.89 7.86
CA LEU A 99 10.04 -5.96 9.14
C LEU A 99 10.80 -4.66 9.42
N GLN A 100 11.47 -4.10 8.41
CA GLN A 100 12.15 -2.80 8.55
C GLN A 100 11.15 -1.69 8.89
N LEU A 101 10.00 -1.64 8.22
CA LEU A 101 8.95 -0.66 8.52
C LEU A 101 8.43 -0.81 9.96
N LEU A 102 8.21 -2.03 10.44
CA LEU A 102 7.76 -2.31 11.81
C LEU A 102 8.79 -1.92 12.87
N GLN A 103 10.09 -2.13 12.57
CA GLN A 103 11.17 -1.67 13.44
C GLN A 103 11.19 -0.14 13.52
N THR A 104 11.09 0.55 12.38
CA THR A 104 11.02 2.01 12.35
C THR A 104 9.77 2.54 13.05
N HIS A 105 8.62 1.88 12.87
CA HIS A 105 7.39 2.20 13.58
C HIS A 105 7.59 2.16 15.09
N ARG A 106 8.20 1.08 15.61
CA ARG A 106 8.48 0.94 17.05
C ARG A 106 9.34 2.07 17.59
N GLU A 107 10.43 2.42 16.89
CA GLU A 107 11.32 3.51 17.30
C GLU A 107 10.61 4.87 17.25
N LEU A 108 9.76 5.10 16.23
CA LEU A 108 8.98 6.33 16.12
C LEU A 108 7.92 6.44 17.22
N MET A 109 7.20 5.35 17.53
CA MET A 109 6.24 5.33 18.64
C MET A 109 6.91 5.54 19.99
N LYS A 110 8.09 4.95 20.20
CA LYS A 110 8.90 5.19 21.40
C LYS A 110 9.25 6.67 21.54
N TYR A 111 9.71 7.31 20.46
CA TYR A 111 10.01 8.74 20.44
C TYR A 111 8.78 9.59 20.76
N LEU A 112 7.65 9.35 20.06
CA LEU A 112 6.41 10.10 20.27
C LEU A 112 5.89 9.95 21.71
N TRP A 113 6.06 8.77 22.30
CA TRP A 113 5.73 8.51 23.70
C TRP A 113 6.63 9.26 24.67
N GLU A 114 7.95 9.18 24.50
CA GLU A 114 8.94 9.94 25.30
C GLU A 114 8.60 11.43 25.31
N GLU A 115 8.29 11.98 24.13
CA GLU A 115 7.92 13.38 24.00
C GLU A 115 6.55 13.69 24.61
N ASN A 116 5.57 12.80 24.51
CA ASN A 116 4.28 12.98 25.16
C ASN A 116 4.44 13.09 26.69
N ILE A 117 5.30 12.29 27.32
CA ILE A 117 5.63 12.41 28.75
C ILE A 117 6.25 13.78 29.03
N LEU A 118 7.16 14.24 28.18
CA LEU A 118 7.79 15.56 28.33
C LEU A 118 6.77 16.70 28.23
N ARG A 119 5.81 16.63 27.30
CA ARG A 119 4.71 17.61 27.17
C ARG A 119 3.82 17.65 28.41
N MET A 120 3.52 16.49 28.99
CA MET A 120 2.70 16.42 30.20
C MET A 120 3.43 16.97 31.45
N THR A 121 4.76 16.89 31.47
CA THR A 121 5.59 17.29 32.62
C THR A 121 6.13 18.71 32.52
N HIS A 122 6.32 19.26 31.31
CA HIS A 122 6.92 20.57 31.08
C HIS A 122 6.06 21.41 30.12
N SER A 123 5.78 22.66 30.47
CA SER A 123 4.90 23.56 29.67
C SER A 123 5.56 24.19 28.45
N THR A 124 6.89 24.15 28.32
CA THR A 124 7.63 24.66 27.16
C THR A 124 7.88 23.55 26.15
N GLN A 125 6.96 23.42 25.20
CA GLN A 125 7.07 22.45 24.11
C GLN A 125 7.90 23.04 22.95
N ARG A 126 8.96 22.34 22.55
CA ARG A 126 9.66 22.62 21.28
C ARG A 126 8.86 21.96 20.15
N PRO A 127 8.63 22.64 19.01
CA PRO A 127 7.85 22.03 17.93
C PRO A 127 8.57 20.81 17.32
N HIS A 128 7.84 19.74 17.02
CA HIS A 128 8.33 18.50 16.38
C HIS A 128 9.20 18.74 15.15
N TYR A 129 8.78 19.70 14.32
CA TYR A 129 9.48 20.03 13.07
C TYR A 129 10.89 20.62 13.31
N ALA A 130 11.25 20.95 14.55
CA ALA A 130 12.56 21.45 14.92
C ALA A 130 13.47 20.38 15.56
N ASP A 131 12.99 19.15 15.78
CA ASP A 131 13.80 18.07 16.35
C ASP A 131 14.48 17.23 15.24
N PRO A 132 15.83 17.23 15.15
CA PRO A 132 16.56 16.40 14.19
C PRO A 132 16.30 14.90 14.33
N ARG A 133 16.05 14.40 15.55
CA ARG A 133 15.81 12.97 15.82
C ARG A 133 14.49 12.52 15.18
N TYR A 134 13.45 13.35 15.27
CA TYR A 134 12.16 13.08 14.64
C TYR A 134 12.30 12.99 13.12
N HIS A 135 12.99 13.97 12.50
CA HIS A 135 13.22 13.98 11.05
C HIS A 135 13.97 12.74 10.57
N GLN A 136 15.02 12.32 11.29
CA GLN A 136 15.76 11.11 10.94
C GLN A 136 14.88 9.85 10.98
N LEU A 137 14.02 9.72 12.00
CA LEU A 137 13.08 8.60 12.10
C LEU A 137 12.04 8.63 10.98
N ARG A 138 11.49 9.82 10.66
CA ARG A 138 10.55 9.99 9.55
C ARG A 138 11.18 9.71 8.20
N ASP A 139 12.39 10.18 7.94
CA ASP A 139 13.10 9.91 6.69
C ASP A 139 13.38 8.41 6.51
N THR A 140 13.72 7.71 7.61
CA THR A 140 13.91 6.25 7.60
C THR A 140 12.59 5.53 7.28
N GLN A 141 11.48 5.98 7.87
CA GLN A 141 10.15 5.42 7.63
C GLN A 141 9.72 5.63 6.18
N ASP A 142 9.90 6.84 5.65
CA ASP A 142 9.54 7.18 4.29
C ASP A 142 10.37 6.39 3.28
N ALA A 143 11.66 6.19 3.53
CA ALA A 143 12.51 5.33 2.70
C ALA A 143 12.05 3.86 2.70
N ALA A 144 11.62 3.35 3.86
CA ALA A 144 11.06 1.99 3.97
C ALA A 144 9.72 1.87 3.21
N LEU A 145 8.84 2.87 3.34
CA LEU A 145 7.57 2.94 2.62
C LEU A 145 7.76 3.05 1.11
N ASP A 146 8.62 3.96 0.64
CA ASP A 146 8.93 4.12 -0.78
C ASP A 146 9.48 2.81 -1.37
N SER A 147 10.33 2.10 -0.62
CA SER A 147 10.83 0.78 -1.03
C SER A 147 9.72 -0.27 -1.12
N LEU A 148 8.78 -0.27 -0.17
CA LEU A 148 7.58 -1.14 -0.21
C LEU A 148 6.67 -0.81 -1.40
N PHE A 149 6.39 0.46 -1.64
CA PHE A 149 5.55 0.91 -2.77
C PHE A 149 6.17 0.51 -4.10
N VAL A 150 7.45 0.82 -4.32
CA VAL A 150 8.16 0.46 -5.56
C VAL A 150 8.15 -1.05 -5.76
N ARG A 151 8.45 -1.83 -4.72
CA ARG A 151 8.49 -3.29 -4.83
C ARG A 151 7.10 -3.89 -5.03
N CYS A 152 6.07 -3.38 -4.35
CA CYS A 152 4.69 -3.81 -4.54
C CYS A 152 4.23 -3.57 -5.97
N ARG A 153 4.49 -2.37 -6.53
CA ARG A 153 4.17 -2.02 -7.93
C ARG A 153 4.87 -2.94 -8.93
N GLN A 154 6.14 -3.26 -8.72
CA GLN A 154 6.85 -4.26 -9.52
C GLN A 154 6.17 -5.63 -9.48
N LEU A 155 5.76 -6.09 -8.28
CA LEU A 155 5.12 -7.40 -8.10
C LEU A 155 3.72 -7.51 -8.70
N ILE A 156 3.01 -6.40 -8.89
CA ILE A 156 1.69 -6.36 -9.56
C ILE A 156 1.78 -6.03 -11.06
N GLY A 157 2.99 -5.78 -11.57
CA GLY A 157 3.27 -5.45 -12.96
C GLY A 157 2.87 -4.03 -13.36
N ASP A 158 2.86 -3.10 -12.40
CA ASP A 158 2.58 -1.67 -12.63
C ASP A 158 3.89 -0.85 -12.54
N SER A 159 4.82 -1.12 -13.44
CA SER A 159 6.14 -0.48 -13.48
C SER A 159 6.17 0.85 -14.25
N ASN A 160 5.08 1.22 -14.92
CA ASN A 160 5.07 2.32 -15.89
C ASN A 160 4.59 3.66 -15.33
N GLY A 161 4.03 3.69 -14.12
CA GLY A 161 3.66 4.95 -13.46
C GLY A 161 4.81 5.47 -12.59
N GLU A 162 5.24 6.71 -12.83
CA GLU A 162 6.18 7.42 -11.97
C GLU A 162 5.58 7.53 -10.55
N TRP A 163 6.10 6.77 -9.59
CA TRP A 163 5.76 6.97 -8.18
C TRP A 163 6.39 8.29 -7.73
N ARG A 164 5.56 9.31 -7.48
CA ARG A 164 6.01 10.51 -6.79
C ARG A 164 6.01 10.18 -5.30
N ARG A 165 7.16 10.35 -4.65
CA ARG A 165 7.45 9.94 -3.26
C ARG A 165 6.26 10.13 -2.32
N THR A 166 6.20 9.31 -1.27
CA THR A 166 5.11 9.33 -0.28
C THR A 166 4.75 10.74 0.22
N ARG A 167 5.73 11.65 0.44
CA ARG A 167 5.46 13.05 0.87
C ARG A 167 4.84 13.96 -0.19
N SER A 168 5.06 13.71 -1.48
CA SER A 168 4.55 14.57 -2.56
C SER A 168 3.06 14.36 -2.83
N ASP A 169 2.54 13.15 -2.62
CA ASP A 169 1.12 12.85 -2.85
C ASP A 169 0.21 13.42 -1.75
N PHE A 170 0.74 13.64 -0.54
CA PHE A 170 0.02 14.24 0.60
C PHE A 170 0.28 15.74 0.77
N SER A 171 0.92 16.39 -0.20
CA SER A 171 0.88 17.85 -0.28
C SER A 171 -0.56 18.27 -0.59
N PHE A 172 -1.41 18.28 0.44
CA PHE A 172 -2.70 18.92 0.42
C PHE A 172 -2.47 20.27 -0.22
N SER A 173 -3.15 20.52 -1.34
CA SER A 173 -3.20 21.81 -1.98
C SER A 173 -3.70 22.80 -0.93
N SER A 174 -2.77 23.41 -0.18
CA SER A 174 -3.02 24.50 0.76
C SER A 174 -3.28 25.80 -0.01
N GLY A 175 -3.90 25.67 -1.18
CA GLY A 175 -4.55 26.70 -1.94
C GLY A 175 -6.06 26.54 -1.78
N MET A 176 -6.55 26.47 -0.54
CA MET A 176 -7.91 26.93 -0.30
C MET A 176 -7.85 28.45 -0.29
N GLU A 177 -8.48 28.99 -1.32
CA GLU A 177 -8.74 30.40 -1.60
C GLU A 177 -8.94 31.21 -0.31
N GLY A 178 -8.17 32.29 -0.19
CA GLY A 178 -8.36 33.27 0.88
C GLY A 178 -9.79 33.81 0.89
N PRO A 179 -10.31 34.21 2.06
CA PRO A 179 -11.68 34.66 2.19
C PRO A 179 -11.94 35.84 1.25
N SER A 180 -12.89 35.64 0.33
CA SER A 180 -13.46 36.66 -0.53
C SER A 180 -13.86 37.86 0.31
N ARG A 181 -13.05 38.92 0.20
CA ARG A 181 -13.26 40.19 0.90
C ARG A 181 -14.61 40.79 0.44
N PRO A 182 -15.59 41.00 1.33
CA PRO A 182 -16.85 41.58 0.92
C PRO A 182 -16.62 43.02 0.46
N SER A 183 -17.02 43.31 -0.77
CA SER A 183 -17.02 44.65 -1.34
C SER A 183 -18.14 45.45 -0.68
N THR A 184 -17.79 46.46 0.13
CA THR A 184 -18.75 47.42 0.66
C THR A 184 -19.23 48.34 -0.47
N PRO A 185 -20.55 48.46 -0.73
CA PRO A 185 -21.07 49.50 -1.61
C PRO A 185 -21.11 50.85 -0.87
N ASN A 186 -20.83 51.92 -1.62
CA ASN A 186 -21.00 53.32 -1.23
C ASN A 186 -22.47 53.69 -1.02
#